data_AF-A0A1T5G6T3-F1
#
_entry.id   AF-A0A1T5G6T3-F1
#
_cell.length_a   1.000
_cell.length_b   1.000
_cell.length_c   1.000
_cell.angle_alpha   90.00
_cell.angle_beta   90.00
_cell.angle_gamma   90.00
#
_symmetry.space_group_name_H-M   'P 1'
#
loop_
_entity.id
_entity.type
_entity.pdbx_description
1 polymer ?
#
loop_
_entity_poly.entity_id
_entity_poly.type
_entity_poly.pdbx_seq_one_letter_code
_entity_poly.pdbx_strand_id
1 'polypeptide(L)'
;KALKTVRELQGHLRTLTGSCRLLIDARTKGVDFLAQIEALDWQRFAVAVEQAEVLGRPETVDRTAELIERHRTVKLFAGAFLNTFEFRGAGAVQGLLSALAIIAELYQTGKRRLPDRVPLRFVPSAWRPFVLRDGIVDRAAYELCALSQLRERLRAGDIWVAGSRQFRDFDSYLIPPATFAALHEKGPLPLAIETDFERHIEERRTRLDTAIEQVTILARQGELPQVRLDENGLIISPLKAATPPATEIARRAAYDRLPRVKITDLLLEVDAWTGFSECFIHRRSGREADDRNALLTVILADGINLGLTRMAETCRGASLRQLAHLHDWHIRADSDPIASARLL
;
A
#
# COMPACT_ATOMS: atom_id res chain seq x y z
N LYS A 1 -0.80 17.14 -30.75
CA LYS A 1 -0.13 18.11 -29.83
C LYS A 1 0.98 17.45 -29.02
N ALA A 2 0.72 16.35 -28.29
CA ALA A 2 1.71 15.61 -27.49
C ALA A 2 2.98 15.12 -28.24
N LEU A 3 2.86 14.67 -29.49
CA LEU A 3 4.00 14.23 -30.31
C LEU A 3 4.98 15.36 -30.69
N LYS A 4 4.50 16.61 -30.76
CA LYS A 4 5.35 17.78 -31.02
C LYS A 4 6.18 18.11 -29.78
N THR A 5 5.55 18.07 -28.61
CA THR A 5 6.17 18.33 -27.31
C THR A 5 7.26 17.32 -26.96
N VAL A 6 7.05 16.02 -27.23
CA VAL A 6 8.08 14.99 -26.96
C VAL A 6 9.33 15.18 -27.85
N ARG A 7 9.13 15.56 -29.12
CA ARG A 7 10.24 15.75 -30.07
C ARG A 7 11.05 17.01 -29.76
N GLU A 8 10.38 18.07 -29.30
CA GLU A 8 11.01 19.30 -28.82
C GLU A 8 11.84 19.04 -27.54
N LEU A 9 11.29 18.32 -26.57
CA LEU A 9 12.00 17.91 -25.34
C LEU A 9 13.24 17.05 -25.63
N GLN A 10 13.13 16.08 -26.54
CA GLN A 10 14.28 15.29 -26.99
C GLN A 10 15.35 16.13 -27.68
N GLY A 11 14.97 17.22 -28.34
CA GLY A 11 15.90 18.18 -28.93
C GLY A 11 16.75 18.87 -27.87
N HIS A 12 16.11 19.44 -26.84
CA HIS A 12 16.78 20.13 -25.75
C HIS A 12 17.72 19.21 -24.94
N LEU A 13 17.28 17.99 -24.62
CA LEU A 13 18.12 17.01 -23.92
C LEU A 13 19.35 16.60 -24.74
N ARG A 14 19.24 16.50 -26.06
CA ARG A 14 20.38 16.23 -26.95
C ARG A 14 21.38 17.39 -26.96
N THR A 15 20.89 18.62 -27.02
CA THR A 15 21.74 19.82 -26.92
C THR A 15 22.50 19.83 -25.60
N LEU A 16 21.81 19.64 -24.48
CA LEU A 16 22.44 19.59 -23.15
C LEU A 16 23.50 18.48 -23.05
N THR A 17 23.17 17.26 -23.48
CA THR A 17 24.08 16.10 -23.44
C THR A 17 25.30 16.32 -24.33
N GLY A 18 25.11 16.91 -25.52
CA GLY A 18 26.20 17.26 -26.43
C GLY A 18 27.16 18.27 -25.81
N SER A 19 26.63 19.34 -25.22
CA SER A 19 27.41 20.37 -24.54
C SER A 19 28.18 19.82 -23.33
N CYS A 20 27.54 19.01 -22.49
CA CYS A 20 28.23 18.37 -21.36
C CYS A 20 29.34 17.41 -21.81
N ARG A 21 29.13 16.65 -22.90
CA ARG A 21 30.17 15.76 -23.47
C ARG A 21 31.37 16.54 -23.98
N LEU A 22 31.16 17.67 -24.65
CA LEU A 22 32.25 18.54 -25.11
C LEU A 22 33.12 19.03 -23.93
N LEU A 23 32.49 19.43 -22.83
CA LEU A 23 33.20 19.87 -21.62
C LEU A 23 33.94 18.71 -20.92
N ILE A 24 33.36 17.51 -20.87
CA ILE A 24 34.02 16.32 -20.32
C ILE A 24 35.21 15.89 -21.20
N ASP A 25 35.07 15.95 -22.52
CA ASP A 25 36.13 15.64 -23.48
C ASP A 25 37.28 16.65 -23.39
N ALA A 26 36.98 17.94 -23.25
CA ALA A 26 38.00 18.97 -23.05
C ALA A 26 38.80 18.71 -21.75
N ARG A 27 38.10 18.34 -20.67
CA ARG A 27 38.74 17.97 -19.39
C ARG A 27 39.67 16.78 -19.48
N THR A 28 39.22 15.74 -20.16
CA THR A 28 39.92 14.45 -20.22
C THR A 28 41.10 14.48 -21.19
N LYS A 29 41.02 15.29 -22.26
CA LYS A 29 42.06 15.42 -23.28
C LYS A 29 43.02 16.58 -23.04
N GLY A 30 42.83 17.36 -21.97
CA GLY A 30 43.69 18.49 -21.61
C GLY A 30 43.65 19.64 -22.63
N VAL A 31 42.53 19.77 -23.36
CA VAL A 31 42.31 20.83 -24.36
C VAL A 31 41.84 22.10 -23.65
N ASP A 32 42.16 23.27 -24.21
CA ASP A 32 41.76 24.55 -23.66
C ASP A 32 40.23 24.63 -23.49
N PHE A 33 39.81 24.69 -22.22
CA PHE A 33 38.42 24.77 -21.82
C PHE A 33 37.75 26.04 -22.34
N LEU A 34 38.46 27.17 -22.34
CA LEU A 34 37.87 28.47 -22.66
C LEU A 34 37.48 28.53 -24.14
N ALA A 35 38.33 28.01 -25.03
CA ALA A 35 38.04 27.94 -26.46
C ALA A 35 36.82 27.04 -26.79
N GLN A 36 36.62 25.94 -26.03
CA GLN A 36 35.46 25.06 -26.20
C GLN A 36 34.17 25.64 -25.63
N ILE A 37 34.29 26.43 -24.56
CA ILE A 37 33.22 27.20 -23.93
C ILE A 37 32.72 28.30 -24.88
N GLU A 38 33.60 29.00 -25.59
CA GLU A 38 33.21 30.04 -26.57
C GLU A 38 32.53 29.49 -27.83
N ALA A 39 32.85 28.25 -28.22
CA ALA A 39 32.25 27.60 -29.39
C ALA A 39 30.80 27.09 -29.16
N LEU A 40 30.31 27.13 -27.91
CA LEU A 40 28.95 26.73 -27.56
C LEU A 40 27.93 27.79 -27.95
N ASP A 41 26.80 27.35 -28.50
CA ASP A 41 25.62 28.19 -28.66
C ASP A 41 24.96 28.42 -27.29
N TRP A 42 25.38 29.48 -26.62
CA TRP A 42 24.94 29.84 -25.27
C TRP A 42 23.44 30.08 -25.16
N GLN A 43 22.79 30.59 -26.21
CA GLN A 43 21.34 30.80 -26.21
C GLN A 43 20.61 29.45 -26.22
N ARG A 44 21.00 28.52 -27.08
CA ARG A 44 20.40 27.19 -27.11
C ARG A 44 20.73 26.37 -25.87
N PHE A 45 21.93 26.53 -25.32
CA PHE A 45 22.34 25.86 -24.09
C PHE A 45 21.53 26.36 -22.88
N ALA A 46 21.37 27.67 -22.71
CA ALA A 46 20.57 28.24 -21.63
C ALA A 46 19.11 27.75 -21.67
N VAL A 47 18.50 27.75 -22.86
CA VAL A 47 17.14 27.20 -23.05
C VAL A 47 17.09 25.70 -22.73
N ALA A 48 18.12 24.94 -23.13
CA ALA A 48 18.19 23.50 -22.82
C ALA A 48 18.35 23.22 -21.31
N VAL A 49 19.12 24.05 -20.60
CA VAL A 49 19.27 23.98 -19.14
C VAL A 49 17.96 24.30 -18.45
N GLU A 50 17.29 25.40 -18.81
CA GLU A 50 15.99 25.78 -18.23
C GLU A 50 14.93 24.66 -18.41
N GLN A 51 14.88 24.05 -19.60
CA GLN A 51 13.99 22.92 -19.85
C GLN A 51 14.38 21.67 -19.05
N ALA A 52 15.67 21.38 -18.91
CA ALA A 52 16.15 20.26 -18.11
C ALA A 52 15.89 20.48 -16.61
N GLU A 53 15.95 21.71 -16.11
CA GLU A 53 15.54 22.06 -14.75
C GLU A 53 14.04 21.85 -14.55
N VAL A 54 13.20 22.19 -15.53
CA VAL A 54 11.76 21.90 -15.49
C VAL A 54 11.49 20.40 -15.43
N LEU A 55 12.26 19.58 -16.15
CA LEU A 55 12.14 18.11 -16.15
C LEU A 55 12.75 17.45 -14.90
N GLY A 56 13.81 18.04 -14.35
CA GLY A 56 14.55 17.56 -13.18
C GLY A 56 13.96 18.04 -11.86
N ARG A 57 13.02 18.99 -11.89
CA ARG A 57 12.16 19.26 -10.74
C ARG A 57 11.52 17.93 -10.34
N PRO A 58 11.64 17.50 -9.07
CA PRO A 58 10.88 16.35 -8.60
C PRO A 58 9.43 16.57 -9.02
N GLU A 59 8.75 15.56 -9.55
CA GLU A 59 7.31 15.62 -9.83
C GLU A 59 6.59 15.96 -8.51
N THR A 60 6.51 17.25 -8.22
CA THR A 60 5.59 17.87 -7.27
C THR A 60 4.24 17.97 -7.96
N VAL A 61 3.85 16.92 -8.70
CA VAL A 61 2.44 16.68 -8.96
C VAL A 61 1.87 16.48 -7.57
N ASP A 62 1.21 17.52 -7.06
CA ASP A 62 0.54 17.42 -5.79
C ASP A 62 -0.50 16.32 -5.93
N ARG A 63 -0.21 15.15 -5.36
CA ARG A 63 -1.06 13.96 -5.44
C ARG A 63 -2.48 14.27 -4.97
N THR A 64 -2.64 15.25 -4.07
CA THR A 64 -3.93 15.74 -3.59
C THR A 64 -4.68 16.48 -4.69
N ALA A 65 -4.00 17.33 -5.46
CA ALA A 65 -4.58 18.02 -6.61
C ALA A 65 -5.02 17.04 -7.70
N GLU A 66 -4.20 16.04 -8.02
CA GLU A 66 -4.55 15.00 -9.01
C GLU A 66 -5.75 14.16 -8.54
N LEU A 67 -5.82 13.81 -7.25
CA LEU A 67 -6.97 13.12 -6.66
C LEU A 67 -8.26 13.94 -6.80
N ILE A 68 -8.17 15.27 -6.61
CA ILE A 68 -9.30 16.19 -6.77
C ILE A 68 -9.80 16.21 -8.22
N GLU A 69 -8.92 16.19 -9.21
CA GLU A 69 -9.31 16.10 -10.62
C GLU A 69 -10.10 14.81 -10.92
N ARG A 70 -9.80 13.72 -10.19
CA ARG A 70 -10.48 12.42 -10.32
C ARG A 70 -11.73 12.29 -9.45
N HIS A 71 -12.19 13.36 -8.79
CA HIS A 71 -13.40 13.38 -7.94
C HIS A 71 -14.63 12.76 -8.62
N ARG A 72 -14.79 12.96 -9.92
CA ARG A 72 -15.93 12.42 -10.69
C ARG A 72 -16.09 10.91 -10.57
N THR A 73 -14.99 10.17 -10.48
CA THR A 73 -15.02 8.71 -10.33
C THR A 73 -15.54 8.32 -8.95
N VAL A 74 -15.12 9.06 -7.91
CA VAL A 74 -15.57 8.83 -6.53
C VAL A 74 -17.04 9.15 -6.37
N LYS A 75 -17.51 10.20 -7.04
CA LYS A 75 -18.93 10.62 -7.06
C LYS A 75 -19.89 9.51 -7.48
N LEU A 76 -19.44 8.56 -8.31
CA LEU A 76 -20.28 7.48 -8.83
C LEU A 76 -20.70 6.48 -7.75
N PHE A 77 -19.89 6.29 -6.71
CA PHE A 77 -20.15 5.30 -5.66
C PHE A 77 -20.27 5.90 -4.27
N ALA A 78 -19.73 7.10 -4.01
CA ALA A 78 -19.67 7.69 -2.67
C ALA A 78 -21.05 7.80 -2.00
N GLY A 79 -22.07 8.23 -2.76
CA GLY A 79 -23.44 8.30 -2.26
C GLY A 79 -23.99 6.94 -1.83
N ALA A 80 -23.91 5.93 -2.69
CA ALA A 80 -24.39 4.59 -2.37
C ALA A 80 -23.62 3.99 -1.19
N PHE A 81 -22.29 4.15 -1.17
CA PHE A 81 -21.42 3.67 -0.11
C PHE A 81 -21.79 4.27 1.26
N LEU A 82 -21.90 5.60 1.35
CA LEU A 82 -22.18 6.27 2.62
C LEU A 82 -23.60 6.01 3.14
N ASN A 83 -24.57 5.75 2.25
CA ASN A 83 -25.95 5.45 2.64
C ASN A 83 -26.20 3.96 2.94
N THR A 84 -25.30 3.07 2.50
CA THR A 84 -25.44 1.62 2.75
C THR A 84 -24.90 1.22 4.13
N PHE A 85 -23.84 1.88 4.58
CA PHE A 85 -23.13 1.52 5.80
C PHE A 85 -23.42 2.49 6.94
N GLU A 86 -23.69 1.92 8.11
CA GLU A 86 -23.78 2.70 9.35
C GLU A 86 -22.41 2.78 10.01
N PHE A 87 -21.78 3.95 9.91
CA PHE A 87 -20.49 4.25 10.53
C PHE A 87 -20.67 4.78 11.95
N ARG A 88 -19.95 4.19 12.91
CA ARG A 88 -19.91 4.61 14.32
C ARG A 88 -18.46 4.84 14.72
N GLY A 89 -18.24 5.63 15.78
CA GLY A 89 -16.90 6.05 16.17
C GLY A 89 -16.88 6.71 17.53
N ALA A 90 -15.71 6.72 18.17
CA ALA A 90 -15.50 7.38 19.46
C ALA A 90 -15.64 8.92 19.36
N GLY A 91 -15.63 9.62 20.51
CA GLY A 91 -15.82 11.07 20.58
C GLY A 91 -14.88 11.89 19.67
N ALA A 92 -13.64 11.44 19.50
CA ALA A 92 -12.63 12.14 18.70
C ALA A 92 -12.97 12.26 17.20
N VAL A 93 -13.76 11.32 16.66
CA VAL A 93 -14.10 11.25 15.21
C VAL A 93 -15.49 11.79 14.88
N GLN A 94 -16.24 12.30 15.86
CA GLN A 94 -17.61 12.80 15.64
C GLN A 94 -17.69 13.94 14.62
N GLY A 95 -16.66 14.78 14.53
CA GLY A 95 -16.57 15.82 13.51
C GLY A 95 -16.47 15.27 12.09
N LEU A 96 -15.83 14.12 11.89
CA LEU A 96 -15.76 13.42 10.62
C LEU A 96 -17.08 12.71 10.30
N LEU A 97 -17.69 12.02 11.27
CA LEU A 97 -18.98 11.36 11.07
C LEU A 97 -20.08 12.35 10.68
N SER A 98 -20.09 13.53 11.32
CA SER A 98 -21.01 14.62 10.97
C SER A 98 -20.80 15.12 9.53
N ALA A 99 -19.54 15.23 9.10
CA ALA A 99 -19.21 15.61 7.73
C ALA A 99 -19.67 14.56 6.71
N LEU A 100 -19.47 13.27 7.00
CA LEU A 100 -19.91 12.16 6.15
C LEU A 100 -21.44 12.11 6.05
N ALA A 101 -22.16 12.39 7.13
CA ALA A 101 -23.62 12.48 7.12
C ALA A 101 -24.12 13.62 6.21
N ILE A 102 -23.50 14.81 6.29
CA ILE A 102 -23.80 15.92 5.37
C ILE A 102 -23.55 15.50 3.91
N ILE A 103 -22.42 14.86 3.64
CA ILE A 103 -22.07 14.40 2.28
C ILE A 103 -23.11 13.38 1.80
N ALA A 104 -23.48 12.40 2.63
CA ALA A 104 -24.49 11.39 2.30
C ALA A 104 -25.84 12.03 1.94
N GLU A 105 -26.28 13.03 2.73
CA GLU A 105 -27.51 13.80 2.46
C GLU A 105 -27.42 14.57 1.13
N LEU A 106 -26.27 15.19 0.82
CA LEU A 106 -26.07 15.89 -0.45
C LEU A 106 -26.20 14.95 -1.66
N TYR A 107 -25.70 13.72 -1.54
CA TYR A 107 -25.87 12.70 -2.57
C TYR A 107 -27.32 12.22 -2.69
N GLN A 108 -28.01 12.04 -1.56
CA GLN A 108 -29.40 11.59 -1.54
C GLN A 108 -30.37 12.64 -2.10
N THR A 109 -30.15 13.91 -1.76
CA THR A 109 -31.01 15.05 -2.16
C THR A 109 -30.61 15.68 -3.49
N GLY A 110 -29.45 15.33 -4.04
CA GLY A 110 -28.91 15.93 -5.27
C GLY A 110 -28.47 17.40 -5.12
N LYS A 111 -28.40 17.92 -3.88
CA LYS A 111 -27.99 19.30 -3.60
C LYS A 111 -26.54 19.53 -4.06
N ARG A 112 -26.31 20.69 -4.68
CA ARG A 112 -25.00 21.05 -5.25
C ARG A 112 -24.06 21.74 -4.27
N ARG A 113 -24.59 22.49 -3.31
CA ARG A 113 -23.81 23.31 -2.36
C ARG A 113 -23.73 22.65 -0.99
N LEU A 114 -22.58 22.77 -0.35
CA LEU A 114 -22.40 22.46 1.07
C LEU A 114 -23.17 23.47 1.93
N PRO A 115 -23.60 23.10 3.15
CA PRO A 115 -24.12 24.05 4.13
C PRO A 115 -23.10 25.15 4.48
N ASP A 116 -23.59 26.30 4.95
CA ASP A 116 -22.71 27.45 5.33
C ASP A 116 -21.75 27.11 6.49
N ARG A 117 -22.15 26.16 7.34
CA ARG A 117 -21.32 25.66 8.45
C ARG A 117 -21.09 24.17 8.28
N VAL A 118 -19.90 23.82 7.81
CA VAL A 118 -19.43 22.43 7.73
C VAL A 118 -18.34 22.15 8.77
N PRO A 119 -18.28 20.94 9.36
CA PRO A 119 -17.18 20.57 10.24
C PRO A 119 -15.83 20.61 9.50
N LEU A 120 -14.84 21.30 10.07
CA LEU A 120 -13.48 21.39 9.49
C LEU A 120 -12.40 20.81 10.40
N ARG A 121 -12.74 20.42 11.64
CA ARG A 121 -11.75 19.96 12.64
C ARG A 121 -11.05 18.65 12.24
N PHE A 122 -11.69 17.83 11.42
CA PHE A 122 -11.12 16.57 10.93
C PHE A 122 -10.11 16.76 9.78
N VAL A 123 -10.06 17.95 9.16
CA VAL A 123 -9.24 18.22 7.97
C VAL A 123 -7.75 18.34 8.36
N PRO A 124 -6.87 17.45 7.87
CA PRO A 124 -5.43 17.53 8.14
C PRO A 124 -4.80 18.79 7.54
N SER A 125 -3.65 19.21 8.06
CA SER A 125 -2.89 20.37 7.56
C SER A 125 -2.59 20.28 6.05
N ALA A 126 -2.24 19.09 5.55
CA ALA A 126 -1.98 18.85 4.13
C ALA A 126 -3.19 19.09 3.23
N TRP A 127 -4.41 18.86 3.73
CA TRP A 127 -5.65 19.04 2.96
C TRP A 127 -6.20 20.46 3.04
N ARG A 128 -5.85 21.23 4.08
CA ARG A 128 -6.40 22.59 4.32
C ARG A 128 -6.28 23.52 3.11
N PRO A 129 -5.14 23.63 2.40
CA PRO A 129 -5.02 24.52 1.24
C PRO A 129 -5.95 24.14 0.08
N PHE A 130 -6.33 22.86 -0.01
CA PHE A 130 -7.23 22.37 -1.07
C PHE A 130 -8.70 22.52 -0.71
N VAL A 131 -9.01 22.25 0.55
CA VAL A 131 -10.37 22.30 1.09
C VAL A 131 -10.83 23.74 1.29
N LEU A 132 -9.95 24.64 1.72
CA LEU A 132 -10.25 26.05 1.96
C LEU A 132 -9.52 26.91 0.93
N ARG A 133 -10.25 27.44 -0.04
CA ARG A 133 -9.75 28.40 -1.02
C ARG A 133 -10.42 29.74 -0.79
N ASP A 134 -9.64 30.75 -0.40
CA ASP A 134 -10.12 32.11 -0.13
C ASP A 134 -11.28 32.17 0.89
N GLY A 135 -11.25 31.27 1.89
CA GLY A 135 -12.30 31.15 2.92
C GLY A 135 -13.55 30.39 2.48
N ILE A 136 -13.61 29.93 1.23
CA ILE A 136 -14.70 29.11 0.68
C ILE A 136 -14.28 27.64 0.69
N VAL A 137 -15.20 26.77 1.12
CA VAL A 137 -14.97 25.32 1.13
C VAL A 137 -15.16 24.76 -0.29
N ASP A 138 -14.10 24.21 -0.87
CA ASP A 138 -14.19 23.44 -2.11
C ASP A 138 -14.83 22.08 -1.84
N ARG A 139 -15.96 21.82 -2.52
CA ARG A 139 -16.74 20.60 -2.30
C ARG A 139 -15.98 19.33 -2.68
N ALA A 140 -15.29 19.32 -3.81
CA ALA A 140 -14.63 18.11 -4.30
C ALA A 140 -13.47 17.72 -3.38
N ALA A 141 -12.67 18.72 -2.97
CA ALA A 141 -11.61 18.54 -1.99
C ALA A 141 -12.14 18.13 -0.63
N TYR A 142 -13.24 18.72 -0.16
CA TYR A 142 -13.87 18.37 1.12
C TYR A 142 -14.37 16.92 1.15
N GLU A 143 -15.08 16.49 0.11
CA GLU A 143 -15.60 15.12 0.00
C GLU A 143 -14.46 14.09 -0.04
N LEU A 144 -13.42 14.35 -0.85
CA LEU A 144 -12.26 13.45 -0.93
C LEU A 144 -11.46 13.43 0.37
N CYS A 145 -11.33 14.57 1.04
CA CYS A 145 -10.70 14.64 2.35
C CYS A 145 -11.47 13.76 3.34
N ALA A 146 -12.80 13.91 3.42
CA ALA A 146 -13.65 13.13 4.33
C ALA A 146 -13.56 11.63 4.05
N LEU A 147 -13.63 11.20 2.79
CA LEU A 147 -13.50 9.79 2.41
C LEU A 147 -12.09 9.23 2.67
N SER A 148 -11.05 10.04 2.43
CA SER A 148 -9.68 9.65 2.77
C SER A 148 -9.51 9.49 4.27
N GLN A 149 -10.04 10.42 5.07
CA GLN A 149 -9.98 10.31 6.53
C GLN A 149 -10.81 9.12 7.04
N LEU A 150 -11.97 8.84 6.44
CA LEU A 150 -12.75 7.65 6.77
C LEU A 150 -11.93 6.37 6.56
N ARG A 151 -11.22 6.25 5.44
CA ARG A 151 -10.35 5.10 5.16
C ARG A 151 -9.28 4.93 6.25
N GLU A 152 -8.61 6.01 6.62
CA GLU A 152 -7.55 5.94 7.64
C GLU A 152 -8.12 5.62 9.02
N ARG A 153 -9.29 6.16 9.39
CA ARG A 153 -9.93 5.89 10.68
C ARG A 153 -10.52 4.49 10.79
N LEU A 154 -11.00 3.91 9.68
CA LEU A 154 -11.36 2.50 9.61
C LEU A 154 -10.16 1.59 9.80
N ARG A 155 -9.00 1.96 9.23
CA ARG A 155 -7.74 1.21 9.42
C ARG A 155 -7.20 1.32 10.84
N ALA A 156 -7.34 2.49 11.46
CA ALA A 156 -6.92 2.72 12.85
C ALA A 156 -7.85 2.07 13.89
N GLY A 157 -9.09 1.73 13.50
CA GLY A 157 -10.11 1.22 14.42
C GLY A 157 -10.87 2.32 15.17
N ASP A 158 -10.63 3.61 14.88
CA ASP A 158 -11.34 4.74 15.48
C ASP A 158 -12.81 4.84 15.01
N ILE A 159 -13.07 4.36 13.79
CA ILE A 159 -14.40 4.22 13.19
C ILE A 159 -14.63 2.74 12.91
N TRP A 160 -15.83 2.25 13.23
CA TRP A 160 -16.30 0.92 12.92
C TRP A 160 -17.61 0.96 12.14
N VAL A 161 -17.97 -0.18 11.55
CA VAL A 161 -19.19 -0.34 10.75
C VAL A 161 -20.12 -1.31 11.48
N ALA A 162 -21.35 -0.89 11.74
CA ALA A 162 -22.34 -1.75 12.38
C ALA A 162 -22.57 -3.03 11.54
N GLY A 163 -22.52 -4.20 12.19
CA GLY A 163 -22.67 -5.50 11.52
C GLY A 163 -21.44 -6.01 10.77
N SER A 164 -20.33 -5.24 10.73
CA SER A 164 -19.08 -5.70 10.10
C SER A 164 -18.30 -6.64 11.01
N ARG A 165 -17.79 -7.75 10.44
CA ARG A 165 -16.86 -8.65 11.12
C ARG A 165 -15.41 -8.14 11.08
N GLN A 166 -15.06 -7.40 10.02
CA GLN A 166 -13.70 -6.89 9.82
C GLN A 166 -13.49 -5.54 10.49
N PHE A 167 -14.44 -4.62 10.34
CA PHE A 167 -14.38 -3.27 10.91
C PHE A 167 -15.32 -3.20 12.11
N ARG A 168 -15.05 -4.05 13.10
CA ARG A 168 -15.84 -4.18 14.33
C ARG A 168 -15.40 -3.14 15.35
N ASP A 169 -16.33 -2.74 16.22
CA ASP A 169 -16.03 -1.93 17.41
C ASP A 169 -14.89 -2.56 18.22
N PHE A 170 -13.84 -1.78 18.50
CA PHE A 170 -12.70 -2.23 19.28
C PHE A 170 -13.12 -2.70 20.68
N ASP A 171 -14.08 -2.01 21.30
CA ASP A 171 -14.52 -2.33 22.66
C ASP A 171 -15.24 -3.68 22.72
N SER A 172 -15.75 -4.18 21.59
CA SER A 172 -16.36 -5.52 21.52
C SER A 172 -15.35 -6.68 21.59
N TYR A 173 -14.06 -6.40 21.50
CA TYR A 173 -13.00 -7.38 21.78
C TYR A 173 -12.68 -7.45 23.28
N LEU A 174 -13.10 -6.45 24.06
CA LEU A 174 -12.86 -6.38 25.49
C LEU A 174 -13.92 -7.18 26.26
N ILE A 175 -13.56 -7.59 27.47
CA ILE A 175 -14.51 -8.19 28.40
C ILE A 175 -15.55 -7.13 28.76
N PRO A 176 -16.88 -7.42 28.67
CA PRO A 176 -17.89 -6.45 29.02
C PRO A 176 -17.71 -5.91 30.45
N PRO A 177 -17.95 -4.62 30.72
CA PRO A 177 -17.70 -4.02 32.03
C PRO A 177 -18.37 -4.77 33.20
N ALA A 178 -19.59 -5.27 33.00
CA ALA A 178 -20.30 -6.06 34.00
C ALA A 178 -19.60 -7.40 34.30
N THR A 179 -19.10 -8.07 33.27
CA THR A 179 -18.32 -9.31 33.43
C THR A 179 -16.98 -9.05 34.09
N PHE A 180 -16.31 -7.95 33.72
CA PHE A 180 -15.07 -7.52 34.36
C PHE A 180 -15.27 -7.23 35.86
N ALA A 181 -16.32 -6.48 36.22
CA ALA A 181 -16.66 -6.21 37.62
C ALA A 181 -16.89 -7.51 38.42
N ALA A 182 -17.65 -8.45 37.86
CA ALA A 182 -17.90 -9.74 38.49
C ALA A 182 -16.62 -10.61 38.63
N LEU A 183 -15.67 -10.51 37.70
CA LEU A 183 -14.37 -11.19 37.81
C LEU A 183 -13.50 -10.55 38.90
N HIS A 184 -13.50 -9.22 38.96
CA HIS A 184 -12.74 -8.46 39.95
C HIS A 184 -13.25 -8.69 41.38
N GLU A 185 -14.56 -8.85 41.57
CA GLU A 185 -15.14 -9.21 42.88
C GLU A 185 -14.75 -10.63 43.35
N LYS A 186 -14.49 -11.56 42.43
CA LYS A 186 -14.14 -12.96 42.75
C LYS A 186 -12.68 -13.16 43.17
N GLY A 187 -11.85 -12.12 43.11
CA GLY A 187 -10.45 -12.16 43.50
C GLY A 187 -9.53 -11.52 42.46
N PRO A 188 -8.19 -11.63 42.65
CA PRO A 188 -7.24 -11.06 41.70
C PRO A 188 -7.40 -11.69 40.32
N LEU A 189 -7.36 -10.85 39.28
CA LEU A 189 -7.44 -11.32 37.90
C LEU A 189 -6.24 -12.23 37.60
N PRO A 190 -6.43 -13.36 36.89
CA PRO A 190 -5.36 -14.31 36.56
C PRO A 190 -4.47 -13.77 35.43
N LEU A 191 -3.86 -12.61 35.66
CA LEU A 191 -3.00 -11.91 34.71
C LEU A 191 -1.57 -11.91 35.24
N ALA A 192 -0.62 -12.31 34.40
CA ALA A 192 0.81 -12.30 34.73
C ALA A 192 1.43 -10.90 34.59
N ILE A 193 0.66 -9.85 34.87
CA ILE A 193 1.08 -8.45 34.78
C ILE A 193 0.62 -7.70 36.03
N GLU A 194 1.32 -6.61 36.37
CA GLU A 194 0.82 -5.67 37.37
C GLU A 194 -0.54 -5.12 36.91
N THR A 195 -1.51 -5.22 37.82
CA THR A 195 -2.94 -4.88 37.59
C THR A 195 -3.27 -3.47 38.08
N ASP A 196 -2.45 -2.91 38.97
CA ASP A 196 -2.52 -1.50 39.34
C ASP A 196 -1.97 -0.62 38.20
N PHE A 197 -2.80 0.29 37.69
CA PHE A 197 -2.45 1.12 36.54
C PHE A 197 -1.21 1.98 36.79
N GLU A 198 -1.12 2.62 37.96
CA GLU A 198 -0.03 3.55 38.27
C GLU A 198 1.30 2.80 38.42
N ARG A 199 1.31 1.65 39.09
CA ARG A 199 2.51 0.81 39.16
C ARG A 199 2.89 0.23 37.80
N HIS A 200 1.91 -0.21 37.01
CA HIS A 200 2.15 -0.74 35.67
C HIS A 200 2.80 0.32 34.78
N ILE A 201 2.26 1.54 34.75
CA ILE A 201 2.80 2.59 33.87
C ILE A 201 4.19 3.04 34.32
N GLU A 202 4.43 3.10 35.64
CA GLU A 202 5.75 3.42 36.18
C GLU A 202 6.78 2.36 35.81
N GLU A 203 6.46 1.07 36.01
CA GLU A 203 7.34 -0.04 35.62
C GLU A 203 7.69 0.01 34.12
N ARG A 204 6.70 0.30 33.27
CA ARG A 204 6.90 0.42 31.81
C ARG A 204 7.77 1.62 31.45
N ARG A 205 7.59 2.75 32.12
CA ARG A 205 8.44 3.95 31.94
C ARG A 205 9.88 3.66 32.33
N THR A 206 10.12 3.13 33.52
CA THR A 206 11.48 2.78 33.97
C THR A 206 12.16 1.80 33.01
N ARG A 207 11.44 0.79 32.54
CA ARG A 207 11.95 -0.18 31.54
C ARG A 207 12.30 0.50 30.21
N LEU A 208 11.45 1.41 29.74
CA LEU A 208 11.69 2.16 28.51
C LEU A 208 12.91 3.07 28.67
N ASP A 209 13.01 3.82 29.76
CA ASP A 209 14.14 4.72 30.03
C ASP A 209 15.46 3.95 30.08
N THR A 210 15.48 2.82 30.80
CA THR A 210 16.66 1.93 30.86
C THR A 210 17.04 1.42 29.47
N ALA A 211 16.06 1.01 28.66
CA ALA A 211 16.32 0.53 27.30
C ALA A 211 16.84 1.65 26.39
N ILE A 212 16.29 2.86 26.49
CA ILE A 212 16.74 4.04 25.73
C ILE A 212 18.18 4.39 26.11
N GLU A 213 18.52 4.37 27.41
CA GLU A 213 19.89 4.63 27.87
C GLU A 213 20.88 3.59 27.32
N GLN A 214 20.53 2.30 27.42
CA GLN A 214 21.35 1.21 26.88
C GLN A 214 21.57 1.35 25.37
N VAL A 215 20.49 1.61 24.62
CA VAL A 215 20.56 1.83 23.17
C VAL A 215 21.43 3.05 22.84
N THR A 216 21.29 4.13 23.60
CA THR A 216 22.07 5.37 23.40
C THR A 216 23.57 5.14 23.62
N ILE A 217 23.94 4.38 24.66
CA ILE A 217 25.34 4.03 24.95
C ILE A 217 25.92 3.18 23.81
N LEU A 218 25.22 2.10 23.44
CA LEU A 218 25.66 1.21 22.36
C LEU A 218 25.71 1.93 21.00
N ALA A 219 24.78 2.85 20.74
CA ALA A 219 24.76 3.66 19.52
C ALA A 219 26.01 4.53 19.42
N ARG A 220 26.38 5.22 20.51
CA ARG A 220 27.57 6.08 20.56
C ARG A 220 28.86 5.29 20.38
N GLN A 221 28.89 4.05 20.88
CA GLN A 221 30.04 3.15 20.76
C GLN A 221 30.09 2.42 19.41
N GLY A 222 29.03 2.51 18.59
CA GLY A 222 28.92 1.76 17.34
C GLY A 222 28.73 0.25 17.54
N GLU A 223 28.31 -0.15 18.74
CA GLU A 223 28.19 -1.55 19.17
C GLU A 223 26.76 -2.08 19.10
N LEU A 224 25.82 -1.30 18.55
CA LEU A 224 24.44 -1.78 18.40
C LEU A 224 24.40 -2.99 17.45
N PRO A 225 23.94 -4.16 17.95
CA PRO A 225 23.91 -5.36 17.13
C PRO A 225 22.91 -5.18 16.00
N GLN A 226 23.34 -5.49 14.77
CA GLN A 226 22.49 -5.48 13.58
C GLN A 226 21.91 -4.10 13.21
N VAL A 227 22.37 -3.01 13.83
CA VAL A 227 21.90 -1.66 13.57
C VAL A 227 23.07 -0.77 13.15
N ARG A 228 22.88 0.02 12.09
CA ARG A 228 23.82 1.04 11.64
C ARG A 228 23.13 2.39 11.64
N LEU A 229 23.82 3.39 12.17
CA LEU A 229 23.40 4.79 12.08
C LEU A 229 24.31 5.46 11.04
N ASP A 230 23.74 5.92 9.93
CA ASP A 230 24.45 6.69 8.91
C ASP A 230 23.83 8.09 8.74
N GLU A 231 24.35 8.90 7.81
CA GLU A 231 23.86 10.25 7.52
C GLU A 231 22.39 10.26 7.03
N ASN A 232 21.88 9.13 6.56
CA ASN A 232 20.50 8.94 6.08
C ASN A 232 19.55 8.37 7.15
N GLY A 233 20.08 7.95 8.31
CA GLY A 233 19.29 7.55 9.47
C GLY A 233 19.59 6.15 10.02
N LEU A 234 18.57 5.53 10.59
CA LEU A 234 18.64 4.21 11.25
C LEU A 234 18.42 3.08 10.25
N ILE A 235 19.45 2.24 10.05
CA ILE A 235 19.38 1.03 9.23
C ILE A 235 19.39 -0.20 10.15
N ILE A 236 18.28 -0.94 10.18
CA ILE A 236 18.15 -2.21 10.89
C ILE A 236 18.39 -3.35 9.88
N SER A 237 19.37 -4.20 10.14
CA SER A 237 19.68 -5.35 9.31
C SER A 237 18.54 -6.38 9.40
N PRO A 238 18.12 -7.00 8.29
CA PRO A 238 17.13 -8.07 8.34
C PRO A 238 17.58 -9.23 9.23
N LEU A 239 16.65 -9.75 10.04
CA LEU A 239 16.90 -10.94 10.84
C LEU A 239 17.28 -12.11 9.92
N LYS A 240 18.45 -12.72 10.17
CA LYS A 240 18.82 -13.97 9.50
C LYS A 240 18.08 -15.12 10.18
N ALA A 241 17.56 -16.05 9.37
CA ALA A 241 16.92 -17.25 9.89
C ALA A 241 17.91 -18.02 10.79
N ALA A 242 17.57 -18.17 12.07
CA ALA A 242 18.35 -18.91 13.06
C ALA A 242 18.09 -20.42 12.95
N THR A 243 18.19 -20.98 11.74
CA THR A 243 17.96 -22.42 11.51
C THR A 243 19.22 -23.20 11.89
N PRO A 244 19.18 -24.12 12.87
CA PRO A 244 20.33 -24.92 13.24
C PRO A 244 20.86 -25.74 12.04
N PRO A 245 22.19 -25.94 11.90
CA PRO A 245 22.75 -26.73 10.80
C PRO A 245 22.17 -28.16 10.73
N ALA A 246 21.87 -28.77 11.89
CA ALA A 246 21.24 -30.09 11.96
C ALA A 246 19.84 -30.12 11.32
N THR A 247 19.09 -29.02 11.40
CA THR A 247 17.76 -28.90 10.78
C THR A 247 17.85 -28.86 9.26
N GLU A 248 18.86 -28.21 8.69
CA GLU A 248 19.07 -28.24 7.24
C GLU A 248 19.46 -29.64 6.73
N ILE A 249 20.26 -30.39 7.50
CA ILE A 249 20.62 -31.77 7.17
C ILE A 249 19.37 -32.67 7.21
N ALA A 250 18.56 -32.56 8.28
CA ALA A 250 17.32 -33.30 8.41
C ALA A 250 16.32 -32.95 7.30
N ARG A 251 16.19 -31.66 6.96
CA ARG A 251 15.35 -31.18 5.86
C ARG A 251 15.77 -31.81 4.54
N ARG A 252 17.06 -31.76 4.18
CA ARG A 252 17.58 -32.40 2.94
C ARG A 252 17.29 -33.90 2.92
N ALA A 253 17.60 -34.61 4.01
CA ALA A 253 17.33 -36.05 4.11
C ALA A 253 15.83 -36.39 4.02
N ALA A 254 14.93 -35.49 4.44
CA ALA A 254 13.49 -35.65 4.26
C ALA A 254 13.08 -35.43 2.80
N TYR A 255 13.54 -34.35 2.16
CA TYR A 255 13.23 -34.06 0.76
C TYR A 255 13.81 -35.10 -0.22
N ASP A 256 14.99 -35.67 0.07
CA ASP A 256 15.60 -36.71 -0.76
C ASP A 256 14.80 -38.02 -0.77
N ARG A 257 13.93 -38.24 0.23
CA ARG A 257 13.03 -39.39 0.28
C ARG A 257 11.71 -39.17 -0.46
N LEU A 258 11.39 -37.93 -0.84
CA LEU A 258 10.16 -37.62 -1.54
C LEU A 258 10.32 -37.92 -3.05
N PRO A 259 9.28 -38.47 -3.70
CA PRO A 259 9.30 -38.68 -5.14
C PRO A 259 9.36 -37.33 -5.87
N ARG A 260 10.10 -37.28 -6.98
CA ARG A 260 10.11 -36.11 -7.86
C ARG A 260 8.86 -36.12 -8.74
N VAL A 261 7.84 -35.36 -8.34
CA VAL A 261 6.61 -35.18 -9.10
C VAL A 261 6.61 -33.82 -9.80
N LYS A 262 5.93 -33.70 -10.95
CA LYS A 262 5.71 -32.39 -11.57
C LYS A 262 4.70 -31.63 -10.74
N ILE A 263 4.96 -30.35 -10.48
CA ILE A 263 4.08 -29.51 -9.67
C ILE A 263 2.66 -29.43 -10.24
N THR A 264 2.50 -29.51 -11.56
CA THR A 264 1.19 -29.55 -12.23
C THR A 264 0.40 -30.82 -11.91
N ASP A 265 1.09 -31.96 -11.80
CA ASP A 265 0.46 -33.24 -11.50
C ASP A 265 0.03 -33.27 -10.02
N LEU A 266 0.87 -32.72 -9.14
CA LEU A 266 0.53 -32.55 -7.72
C LEU A 266 -0.68 -31.62 -7.54
N LEU A 267 -0.71 -30.50 -8.26
CA LEU A 267 -1.86 -29.57 -8.20
C LEU A 267 -3.14 -30.24 -8.67
N LEU A 268 -3.11 -31.04 -9.74
CA LEU A 268 -4.26 -31.81 -10.21
C LEU A 268 -4.76 -32.83 -9.18
N GLU A 269 -3.84 -33.51 -8.50
CA GLU A 269 -4.17 -34.49 -7.46
C GLU A 269 -4.82 -33.82 -6.25
N VAL A 270 -4.23 -32.73 -5.74
CA VAL A 270 -4.79 -31.96 -4.63
C VAL A 270 -6.16 -31.38 -4.98
N ASP A 271 -6.32 -30.91 -6.20
CA ASP A 271 -7.57 -30.38 -6.72
C ASP A 271 -8.64 -31.47 -6.86
N ALA A 272 -8.26 -32.71 -7.18
CA ALA A 272 -9.18 -33.85 -7.15
C ALA A 272 -9.66 -34.19 -5.73
N TRP A 273 -8.85 -33.92 -4.70
CA TRP A 273 -9.24 -34.16 -3.30
C TRP A 273 -10.11 -33.04 -2.72
N THR A 274 -9.79 -31.79 -3.05
CA THR A 274 -10.33 -30.61 -2.38
C THR A 274 -11.35 -29.84 -3.23
N GLY A 275 -11.34 -30.05 -4.55
CA GLY A 275 -12.15 -29.28 -5.49
C GLY A 275 -11.85 -27.78 -5.45
N PHE A 276 -10.62 -27.37 -5.12
CA PHE A 276 -10.32 -25.94 -4.93
C PHE A 276 -10.45 -25.13 -6.23
N SER A 277 -10.26 -25.76 -7.40
CA SER A 277 -10.41 -25.10 -8.70
C SER A 277 -11.83 -24.59 -8.97
N GLU A 278 -12.85 -25.21 -8.36
CA GLU A 278 -14.27 -24.80 -8.49
C GLU A 278 -14.52 -23.41 -7.91
N CYS A 279 -13.64 -22.90 -7.06
CA CYS A 279 -13.72 -21.54 -6.52
C CYS A 279 -13.43 -20.47 -7.59
N PHE A 280 -12.76 -20.82 -8.68
CA PHE A 280 -12.34 -19.90 -9.75
C PHE A 280 -13.38 -19.87 -10.86
N ILE A 281 -14.54 -19.26 -10.58
CA ILE A 281 -15.67 -19.16 -11.51
C ILE A 281 -15.57 -17.93 -12.44
N HIS A 282 -16.11 -18.07 -13.65
CA HIS A 282 -16.16 -17.03 -14.65
C HIS A 282 -16.96 -15.81 -14.15
N ARG A 283 -16.34 -14.63 -14.13
CA ARG A 283 -16.89 -13.38 -13.55
C ARG A 283 -18.32 -13.01 -13.99
N ARG A 284 -18.68 -13.27 -15.25
CA ARG A 284 -20.03 -12.97 -15.78
C ARG A 284 -21.04 -14.11 -15.61
N SER A 285 -20.67 -15.33 -15.98
CA SER A 285 -21.60 -16.46 -16.11
C SER A 285 -21.65 -17.36 -14.88
N GLY A 286 -20.68 -17.25 -13.97
CA GLY A 286 -20.53 -18.14 -12.82
C GLY A 286 -20.15 -19.58 -13.18
N ARG A 287 -19.78 -19.85 -14.45
CA ARG A 287 -19.35 -21.18 -14.90
C ARG A 287 -17.91 -21.46 -14.49
N GLU A 288 -17.59 -22.72 -14.28
CA GLU A 288 -16.21 -23.19 -14.10
C GLU A 288 -15.39 -23.03 -15.38
N ALA A 289 -14.07 -23.01 -15.23
CA ALA A 289 -13.15 -22.98 -16.37
C ALA A 289 -13.19 -24.33 -17.12
N ASP A 290 -13.46 -24.28 -18.43
CA ASP A 290 -13.54 -25.49 -19.25
C ASP A 290 -12.18 -26.24 -19.34
N ASP A 291 -11.05 -25.51 -19.24
CA ASP A 291 -9.70 -26.07 -19.26
C ASP A 291 -9.02 -25.94 -17.88
N ARG A 292 -9.14 -27.02 -17.10
CA ARG A 292 -8.59 -27.13 -15.74
C ARG A 292 -7.06 -27.05 -15.72
N ASN A 293 -6.39 -27.62 -16.73
CA ASN A 293 -4.93 -27.59 -16.81
C ASN A 293 -4.41 -26.17 -17.04
N ALA A 294 -5.06 -25.43 -17.94
CA ALA A 294 -4.71 -24.04 -18.19
C ALA A 294 -5.01 -23.15 -16.97
N LEU A 295 -6.11 -23.40 -16.24
CA LEU A 295 -6.41 -22.70 -14.98
C LEU A 295 -5.33 -22.94 -13.93
N LEU A 296 -4.94 -24.20 -13.68
CA LEU A 296 -3.87 -24.52 -12.73
C LEU A 296 -2.51 -23.92 -13.14
N THR A 297 -2.27 -23.80 -14.45
CA THR A 297 -1.06 -23.13 -14.98
C THR A 297 -1.05 -21.64 -14.66
N VAL A 298 -2.21 -20.97 -14.74
CA VAL A 298 -2.37 -19.56 -14.32
C VAL A 298 -2.13 -19.41 -12.83
N ILE A 299 -2.78 -20.25 -12.00
CA ILE A 299 -2.63 -20.22 -10.54
C ILE A 299 -1.17 -20.45 -10.15
N LEU A 300 -0.50 -21.41 -10.78
CA LEU A 300 0.92 -21.66 -10.56
C LEU A 300 1.75 -20.42 -10.91
N ALA A 301 1.53 -19.82 -12.08
CA ALA A 301 2.30 -18.67 -12.54
C ALA A 301 2.22 -17.47 -11.60
N ASP A 302 1.05 -17.25 -11.01
CA ASP A 302 0.81 -16.21 -10.00
C ASP A 302 1.46 -16.60 -8.66
N GLY A 303 1.24 -17.83 -8.21
CA GLY A 303 1.78 -18.34 -6.94
C GLY A 303 3.31 -18.36 -6.84
N ILE A 304 4.03 -18.55 -7.96
CA ILE A 304 5.50 -18.47 -8.00
C ILE A 304 6.03 -17.11 -8.52
N ASN A 305 5.15 -16.15 -8.77
CA ASN A 305 5.46 -14.82 -9.31
C ASN A 305 6.33 -14.87 -10.59
N LEU A 306 6.08 -15.85 -11.46
CA LEU A 306 6.80 -16.02 -12.72
C LEU A 306 6.17 -15.17 -13.84
N GLY A 307 4.85 -14.93 -13.74
CA GLY A 307 4.06 -14.20 -14.72
C GLY A 307 3.66 -15.03 -15.94
N LEU A 308 2.52 -14.68 -16.55
CA LEU A 308 1.87 -15.47 -17.60
C LEU A 308 2.71 -15.59 -18.88
N THR A 309 3.47 -14.56 -19.25
CA THR A 309 4.32 -14.55 -20.45
C THR A 309 5.42 -15.60 -20.36
N ARG A 310 6.20 -15.59 -19.27
CA ARG A 310 7.27 -16.58 -19.06
C ARG A 310 6.70 -17.99 -18.88
N MET A 311 5.53 -18.10 -18.23
CA MET A 311 4.87 -19.39 -18.07
C MET A 311 4.46 -19.98 -19.42
N ALA A 312 3.88 -19.18 -20.33
CA ALA A 312 3.51 -19.63 -21.69
C ALA A 312 4.72 -20.05 -22.54
N GLU A 313 5.87 -19.39 -22.36
CA GLU A 313 7.12 -19.77 -23.03
C GLU A 313 7.71 -21.08 -22.49
N THR A 314 7.49 -21.37 -21.21
CA THR A 314 8.09 -22.53 -20.51
C THR A 314 7.22 -23.79 -20.61
N CYS A 315 5.89 -23.63 -20.66
CA CYS A 315 4.95 -24.74 -20.71
C CYS A 315 4.62 -25.15 -22.15
N ARG A 316 4.64 -26.46 -22.43
CA ARG A 316 4.11 -27.00 -23.68
C ARG A 316 2.59 -27.15 -23.56
N GLY A 317 1.84 -26.37 -24.34
CA GLY A 317 0.39 -26.58 -24.53
C GLY A 317 -0.52 -25.40 -24.18
N ALA A 318 -0.04 -24.38 -23.47
CA ALA A 318 -0.84 -23.20 -23.13
C ALA A 318 -0.29 -21.93 -23.79
N SER A 319 -1.12 -21.23 -24.56
CA SER A 319 -0.73 -19.94 -25.16
C SER A 319 -0.89 -18.78 -24.17
N LEU A 320 -0.09 -17.72 -24.30
CA LEU A 320 -0.24 -16.52 -23.48
C LEU A 320 -1.66 -15.95 -23.55
N ARG A 321 -2.28 -15.96 -24.75
CA ARG A 321 -3.64 -15.46 -24.95
C ARG A 321 -4.66 -16.26 -24.13
N GLN A 322 -4.51 -17.58 -24.07
CA GLN A 322 -5.38 -18.46 -23.30
C GLN A 322 -5.20 -18.25 -21.79
N LEU A 323 -3.95 -18.17 -21.32
CA LEU A 323 -3.64 -17.93 -19.91
C LEU A 323 -4.14 -16.55 -19.44
N ALA A 324 -3.91 -15.50 -20.23
CA ALA A 324 -4.39 -14.14 -19.93
C ALA A 324 -5.92 -14.08 -19.88
N HIS A 325 -6.61 -14.75 -20.82
CA HIS A 325 -8.07 -14.83 -20.79
C HIS A 325 -8.58 -15.52 -19.53
N LEU A 326 -8.02 -16.68 -19.16
CA LEU A 326 -8.41 -17.38 -17.94
C LEU A 326 -8.15 -16.52 -16.69
N HIS A 327 -6.98 -15.88 -16.62
CA HIS A 327 -6.64 -14.98 -15.54
C HIS A 327 -7.67 -13.85 -15.38
N ASP A 328 -7.98 -13.10 -16.44
CA ASP A 328 -8.87 -11.93 -16.37
C ASP A 328 -10.32 -12.27 -15.99
N TRP A 329 -10.76 -13.48 -16.36
CA TRP A 329 -12.15 -13.91 -16.21
C TRP A 329 -12.41 -14.85 -15.04
N HIS A 330 -11.41 -15.57 -14.53
CA HIS A 330 -11.59 -16.57 -13.46
C HIS A 330 -10.76 -16.28 -12.19
N ILE A 331 -9.65 -15.54 -12.29
CA ILE A 331 -8.84 -15.18 -11.11
C ILE A 331 -9.37 -13.88 -10.51
N ARG A 332 -9.71 -13.92 -9.22
CA ARG A 332 -10.19 -12.76 -8.46
C ARG A 332 -9.59 -12.79 -7.06
N ALA A 333 -9.36 -11.61 -6.50
CA ALA A 333 -8.79 -11.47 -5.16
C ALA A 333 -9.62 -12.15 -4.04
N ASP A 334 -10.91 -12.41 -4.27
CA ASP A 334 -11.79 -13.13 -3.36
C ASP A 334 -11.85 -14.64 -3.60
N SER A 335 -11.32 -15.14 -4.73
CA SER A 335 -11.27 -16.58 -5.02
C SER A 335 -10.16 -17.27 -4.23
N ASP A 336 -9.00 -16.62 -4.08
CA ASP A 336 -7.84 -17.21 -3.40
C ASP A 336 -8.10 -17.55 -1.91
N PRO A 337 -8.75 -16.69 -1.10
CA PRO A 337 -9.09 -17.03 0.28
C PRO A 337 -10.07 -18.20 0.38
N ILE A 338 -11.03 -18.29 -0.55
CA ILE A 338 -12.05 -19.38 -0.57
C ILE A 338 -11.40 -20.70 -1.00
N ALA A 339 -10.55 -20.66 -2.03
CA ALA A 339 -9.75 -21.81 -2.46
C ALA A 339 -8.80 -22.28 -1.34
N SER A 340 -8.12 -21.35 -0.67
CA SER A 340 -7.23 -21.66 0.46
C SER A 340 -7.98 -22.33 1.61
N ALA A 341 -9.22 -21.92 1.88
CA ALA A 341 -10.05 -22.55 2.91
C ALA A 341 -10.47 -24.00 2.57
N ARG A 342 -10.42 -24.41 1.29
CA ARG A 342 -10.64 -25.80 0.88
C ARG A 342 -9.37 -26.67 0.94
N LEU A 343 -8.19 -26.03 0.97
CA LEU A 343 -6.89 -26.72 1.04
C LEU A 343 -6.47 -27.07 2.48
N LEU A 344 -7.09 -26.45 3.48
CA LEU A 344 -6.91 -26.70 4.91
C LEU A 344 -7.99 -27.66 5.42
#